data_AF-A0A3A9E9M8-F1
#
_entry.id   AF-A0A3A9E9M8-F1
#
_cell.length_a   1.000
_cell.length_b   1.000
_cell.length_c   1.000
_cell.angle_alpha   90.00
_cell.angle_beta   90.00
_cell.angle_gamma   90.00
#
_symmetry.space_group_name_H-M   'P 1'
#
loop_
_entity.id
_entity.type
_entity.pdbx_description
1 polymer ?
#
loop_
_entity_poly.entity_id
_entity_poly.type
_entity_poly.pdbx_seq_one_letter_code
_entity_poly.pdbx_strand_id
1 'polypeptide(L)'
;MGKRKKKQSNFILQGSILAIAGIIVRIIGLVYRIPLTDILGDEGNSYYAAAFEVYSIMLLISSYSLPVAVSKLVSARVAKGQFKNARKFYHGAMIFAMISGGISSLIIFFFADFIAGTMMMEPMSSMALRVLSPAIFLFAIMGVIRGYFQGLGT
;
A
#
# COMPACT_ATOMS: atom_id res chain seq x y z
N MET A 1 -31.42 -25.02 -17.52
CA MET A 1 -29.95 -24.84 -17.37
C MET A 1 -29.48 -23.42 -17.73
N GLY A 2 -29.99 -22.35 -17.08
CA GLY A 2 -29.78 -20.95 -17.57
C GLY A 2 -29.07 -19.96 -16.65
N LYS A 3 -28.74 -20.28 -15.39
CA LYS A 3 -28.29 -19.28 -14.40
C LYS A 3 -26.76 -19.10 -14.26
N ARG A 4 -25.93 -19.87 -14.98
CA ARG A 4 -24.45 -19.83 -14.82
C ARG A 4 -23.74 -18.75 -15.67
N LYS A 5 -24.33 -18.30 -16.79
CA LYS A 5 -23.68 -17.32 -17.71
C LYS A 5 -23.63 -15.87 -17.20
N LYS A 6 -24.56 -15.44 -16.33
CA LYS A 6 -24.68 -14.03 -15.90
C LYS A 6 -23.66 -13.59 -14.83
N LYS A 7 -23.01 -14.55 -14.15
CA LYS A 7 -22.05 -14.28 -13.07
C LYS A 7 -20.59 -14.18 -13.56
N GLN A 8 -20.25 -14.89 -14.64
CA GLN A 8 -18.91 -14.84 -15.26
C GLN A 8 -18.68 -13.53 -16.03
N SER A 9 -19.71 -12.98 -16.71
CA SER A 9 -19.56 -11.71 -17.44
C SER A 9 -19.20 -10.55 -16.52
N ASN A 10 -19.78 -10.50 -15.32
CA ASN A 10 -19.49 -9.45 -14.34
C ASN A 10 -18.06 -9.55 -13.79
N PHE A 11 -17.53 -10.75 -13.56
CA PHE A 11 -16.15 -10.94 -13.09
C PHE A 11 -15.13 -10.55 -14.17
N ILE A 12 -15.37 -10.93 -15.43
CA ILE A 12 -14.51 -10.53 -16.55
C ILE A 12 -14.59 -9.01 -16.76
N LEU A 13 -15.79 -8.43 -16.73
CA LEU A 13 -15.98 -6.98 -16.87
C LEU A 13 -15.30 -6.20 -15.73
N GLN A 14 -15.48 -6.62 -14.48
CA GLN A 14 -14.81 -6.01 -13.32
C GLN A 14 -13.29 -6.17 -13.39
N GLY A 15 -12.79 -7.35 -13.79
CA GLY A 15 -11.37 -7.60 -13.99
C GLY A 15 -10.77 -6.74 -15.10
N SER A 16 -11.47 -6.59 -16.22
CA SER A 16 -11.05 -5.74 -17.33
C SER A 16 -11.07 -4.26 -16.97
N ILE A 17 -12.10 -3.78 -16.24
CA ILE A 17 -12.13 -2.39 -15.75
C ILE A 17 -10.96 -2.13 -14.81
N LEU A 18 -10.68 -3.05 -13.87
CA LEU A 18 -9.56 -2.91 -12.94
C LEU A 18 -8.21 -2.92 -13.66
N ALA A 19 -8.05 -3.78 -14.68
CA ALA A 19 -6.84 -3.82 -15.50
C ALA A 19 -6.64 -2.52 -16.28
N ILE A 20 -7.68 -2.01 -16.94
CA ILE A 20 -7.62 -0.74 -17.70
C ILE A 20 -7.35 0.44 -16.76
N ALA A 21 -8.03 0.49 -15.62
CA ALA A 21 -7.78 1.51 -14.60
C ALA A 21 -6.33 1.48 -14.11
N GLY A 22 -5.77 0.29 -13.87
CA GLY A 22 -4.37 0.13 -13.49
C GLY A 22 -3.39 0.63 -14.57
N ILE A 23 -3.70 0.40 -15.84
CA ILE A 23 -2.90 0.93 -16.97
C ILE A 23 -2.98 2.46 -17.01
N ILE A 24 -4.17 3.04 -16.89
CA ILE A 24 -4.35 4.51 -16.88
C ILE A 24 -3.55 5.15 -15.73
N VAL A 25 -3.62 4.59 -14.52
CA VAL A 25 -2.84 5.08 -13.37
C VAL A 25 -1.33 5.06 -13.66
N ARG A 26 -0.82 4.01 -14.30
CA ARG A 26 0.60 3.94 -14.70
C ARG A 26 0.97 4.97 -15.76
N ILE A 27 0.09 5.22 -16.73
CA ILE A 27 0.31 6.24 -17.77
C ILE A 27 0.37 7.63 -17.12
N ILE A 28 -0.57 7.97 -16.24
CA ILE A 28 -0.56 9.24 -15.51
C ILE A 28 0.75 9.40 -14.72
N GLY A 29 1.18 8.34 -14.03
CA GLY A 29 2.44 8.34 -13.29
C GLY A 29 3.66 8.60 -14.19
N LEU A 30 3.72 7.97 -15.36
CA LEU A 30 4.78 8.20 -16.34
C LEU A 30 4.78 9.63 -16.89
N VAL A 31 3.61 10.13 -17.27
CA VAL A 31 3.45 11.49 -17.81
C VAL A 31 3.87 12.54 -16.78
N TYR A 32 3.57 12.33 -15.49
CA TYR A 32 3.98 13.23 -14.43
C TYR A 32 5.48 13.17 -14.13
N ARG A 33 6.10 11.99 -14.30
CA ARG A 33 7.51 11.77 -13.98
C ARG A 33 8.44 12.50 -14.95
N ILE A 34 8.10 12.55 -16.24
CA ILE A 34 8.93 13.18 -17.29
C ILE A 34 9.24 14.66 -17.00
N PRO A 35 8.27 15.56 -16.76
CA PRO A 35 8.55 16.95 -16.44
C PRO A 35 9.21 17.10 -15.06
N LEU A 36 8.87 16.22 -14.11
CA LEU A 36 9.47 16.24 -12.77
C LEU A 36 10.98 15.97 -12.84
N THR A 37 11.40 14.97 -13.62
CA THR A 37 12.82 14.66 -13.81
C THR A 37 13.58 15.79 -14.50
N ASP A 38 12.93 16.53 -15.40
CA ASP A 38 13.52 17.65 -16.12
C ASP A 38 13.69 18.89 -15.21
N ILE A 39 12.74 19.12 -14.30
CA ILE A 39 12.78 20.23 -13.32
C ILE A 39 13.80 19.97 -12.20
N LEU A 40 13.97 18.72 -11.77
CA LEU A 40 14.87 18.36 -10.66
C LEU A 40 16.36 18.41 -11.03
N GLY A 41 16.71 18.24 -12.30
CA GLY A 41 18.11 18.10 -12.75
C GLY A 41 18.79 16.84 -12.22
N ASP A 42 20.05 16.60 -12.61
CA ASP A 42 20.78 15.35 -12.31
C ASP A 42 20.95 15.07 -10.81
N GLU A 43 21.33 16.09 -10.02
CA GLU A 43 21.48 15.93 -8.56
C GLU A 43 20.13 15.71 -7.86
N GLY A 44 19.10 16.48 -8.23
CA GLY A 44 17.75 16.31 -7.67
C GLY A 44 17.16 14.94 -7.97
N ASN A 45 17.44 14.39 -9.15
CA ASN A 45 17.01 13.05 -9.53
C ASN A 45 17.65 11.95 -8.68
N SER A 46 18.91 12.12 -8.26
CA SER A 46 19.58 11.19 -7.35
C SER A 46 18.86 11.11 -6.00
N TYR A 47 18.53 12.26 -5.41
CA TYR A 47 17.78 12.33 -4.16
C TYR A 47 16.36 11.76 -4.29
N TYR A 48 15.69 12.09 -5.39
CA TYR A 48 14.35 11.57 -5.67
C TYR A 48 14.36 10.05 -5.87
N ALA A 49 15.36 9.50 -6.56
CA ALA A 49 15.48 8.05 -6.76
C ALA A 49 15.67 7.31 -5.43
N ALA A 50 16.55 7.80 -4.55
CA ALA A 50 16.73 7.22 -3.22
C ALA A 50 15.44 7.26 -2.39
N ALA A 51 14.76 8.41 -2.35
CA ALA A 51 13.47 8.53 -1.67
C ALA A 51 12.39 7.61 -2.27
N PHE A 52 12.36 7.49 -3.61
CA PHE A 52 11.40 6.65 -4.32
C PHE A 52 11.64 5.16 -4.08
N GLU A 53 12.88 4.75 -3.84
CA GLU A 53 13.22 3.36 -3.47
C GLU A 53 12.63 3.00 -2.10
N VAL A 54 12.80 3.86 -1.09
CA VAL A 54 12.16 3.67 0.23
C VAL A 54 10.65 3.65 0.10
N TYR A 55 10.09 4.59 -0.66
CA TYR A 55 8.66 4.64 -0.93
C TYR A 55 8.17 3.33 -1.56
N SER A 56 8.90 2.80 -2.55
CA SER A 56 8.54 1.56 -3.24
C SER A 56 8.56 0.35 -2.30
N ILE A 57 9.57 0.24 -1.43
CA ILE A 57 9.66 -0.83 -0.42
C ILE A 57 8.48 -0.73 0.56
N MET A 58 8.20 0.47 1.06
CA MET A 58 7.07 0.70 1.98
C MET A 58 5.74 0.36 1.30
N LEU A 59 5.55 0.80 0.05
CA LEU A 59 4.36 0.51 -0.73
C LEU A 59 4.20 -1.00 -0.96
N LEU A 60 5.30 -1.73 -1.21
CA LEU A 60 5.30 -3.18 -1.32
C LEU A 60 4.83 -3.85 -0.01
N ILE A 61 5.41 -3.48 1.13
CA ILE A 61 5.06 -4.05 2.44
C ILE A 61 3.58 -3.77 2.75
N SER A 62 3.12 -2.54 2.56
CA SER A 62 1.76 -2.14 2.90
C SER A 62 0.71 -2.61 1.89
N SER A 63 1.04 -2.71 0.60
CA SER A 63 0.07 -3.11 -0.44
C SER A 63 0.00 -4.62 -0.64
N TYR A 64 1.04 -5.38 -0.29
CA TYR A 64 1.07 -6.84 -0.49
C TYR A 64 1.05 -7.63 0.81
N SER A 65 1.86 -7.30 1.81
CA SER A 65 2.00 -8.18 2.99
C SER A 65 0.79 -8.15 3.92
N LEU A 66 0.36 -6.94 4.31
CA LEU A 66 -0.75 -6.72 5.24
C LEU A 66 -2.13 -7.11 4.63
N PRO A 67 -2.48 -6.66 3.40
CA PRO A 67 -3.79 -6.92 2.82
C PRO A 67 -4.02 -8.40 2.55
N VAL A 68 -2.99 -9.11 2.06
CA VAL A 68 -3.09 -10.54 1.72
C VAL A 68 -3.28 -11.39 2.98
N ALA A 69 -2.56 -11.07 4.06
CA ALA A 69 -2.71 -11.75 5.34
C ALA A 69 -4.11 -11.55 5.94
N VAL A 70 -4.59 -10.30 5.96
CA VAL A 70 -5.94 -9.96 6.45
C VAL A 70 -7.01 -10.62 5.58
N SER A 71 -6.86 -10.55 4.26
CA SER A 71 -7.80 -11.14 3.29
C SER A 71 -7.94 -12.64 3.50
N LYS A 72 -6.84 -13.41 3.61
CA LYS A 72 -6.90 -14.86 3.84
C LYS A 72 -7.64 -15.22 5.13
N LEU A 73 -7.33 -14.52 6.23
CA LEU A 73 -7.92 -14.81 7.54
C LEU A 73 -9.39 -14.41 7.63
N VAL A 74 -9.77 -13.30 6.97
CA VAL A 74 -11.17 -12.86 6.87
C VAL A 74 -11.96 -13.84 6.00
N SER A 75 -11.48 -14.18 4.80
CA SER A 75 -12.15 -15.15 3.91
C SER A 75 -12.34 -16.51 4.57
N ALA A 76 -11.35 -17.01 5.32
CA ALA A 76 -11.44 -18.29 6.02
C ALA A 76 -12.55 -18.31 7.08
N ARG A 77 -12.79 -17.19 7.78
CA ARG A 77 -13.86 -17.07 8.79
C ARG A 77 -15.23 -16.80 8.17
N VAL A 78 -15.26 -16.01 7.10
CA VAL A 78 -16.48 -15.76 6.31
C VAL A 78 -16.98 -17.06 5.67
N ALA A 79 -16.08 -17.89 5.13
CA ALA A 79 -16.43 -19.20 4.56
C ALA A 79 -17.05 -20.17 5.58
N LYS A 80 -16.73 -20.01 6.88
CA LYS A 80 -17.34 -20.76 7.99
C LYS A 80 -18.65 -20.15 8.51
N GLY A 81 -19.19 -19.10 7.85
CA GLY A 81 -20.40 -18.39 8.26
C GLY A 81 -20.23 -17.49 9.48
N GLN A 82 -19.01 -17.28 9.99
CA GLN A 82 -18.74 -16.55 11.22
C GLN A 82 -18.51 -15.05 10.98
N PHE A 83 -19.49 -14.36 10.38
CA PHE A 83 -19.37 -12.94 10.01
C PHE A 83 -19.07 -12.02 11.21
N LYS A 84 -19.66 -12.29 12.39
CA LYS A 84 -19.36 -11.55 13.62
C LYS A 84 -17.89 -11.67 14.03
N ASN A 85 -17.29 -12.85 13.91
CA ASN A 85 -15.88 -13.07 14.25
C ASN A 85 -14.95 -12.45 13.21
N ALA A 86 -15.32 -12.45 11.94
CA ALA A 86 -14.59 -11.73 10.89
C ALA A 86 -14.54 -10.21 11.17
N ARG A 87 -15.67 -9.61 11.61
CA ARG A 87 -15.71 -8.18 11.96
C ARG A 87 -14.94 -7.85 13.24
N LYS A 88 -14.96 -8.72 14.24
CA LYS A 88 -14.11 -8.59 15.45
C LYS A 88 -12.63 -8.65 15.09
N PHE A 89 -12.23 -9.58 14.22
CA PHE A 89 -10.85 -9.69 13.76
C PHE A 89 -10.41 -8.46 12.97
N TYR A 90 -11.27 -7.93 12.10
CA TYR A 90 -11.01 -6.68 11.39
C TYR A 90 -10.71 -5.52 12.36
N HIS A 91 -11.50 -5.36 13.44
CA HIS A 91 -11.22 -4.35 14.46
C HIS A 91 -9.89 -4.59 15.15
N GLY A 92 -9.56 -5.85 15.49
CA GLY A 92 -8.25 -6.20 16.06
C GLY A 92 -7.08 -5.90 15.11
N ALA A 93 -7.22 -6.23 13.83
CA ALA A 93 -6.24 -5.93 12.80
C ALA A 93 -6.08 -4.42 12.59
N MET A 94 -7.17 -3.65 12.67
CA MET A 94 -7.13 -2.19 12.57
C MET A 94 -6.39 -1.56 13.75
N ILE A 95 -6.68 -2.00 14.98
CA ILE A 95 -5.97 -1.52 16.18
C ILE A 95 -4.49 -1.89 16.08
N PHE A 96 -4.19 -3.13 15.67
CA PHE A 96 -2.81 -3.56 15.44
C PHE A 96 -2.11 -2.70 14.39
N ALA A 97 -2.75 -2.40 13.27
CA ALA A 97 -2.19 -1.53 12.23
C ALA A 97 -1.99 -0.08 12.69
N MET A 98 -2.90 0.46 13.52
CA MET A 98 -2.71 1.78 14.12
C MET A 98 -1.51 1.79 15.08
N ILE A 99 -1.39 0.79 15.95
CA ILE A 99 -0.28 0.72 16.92
C ILE A 99 1.05 0.45 16.20
N SER A 100 1.12 -0.61 15.40
CA SER A 100 2.33 -0.98 14.66
C SER A 100 2.74 0.10 13.65
N GLY A 101 1.80 0.61 12.85
CA GLY A 101 2.06 1.70 11.90
C GLY A 101 2.47 3.00 12.58
N GLY A 102 1.88 3.31 13.74
CA GLY A 102 2.22 4.49 14.54
C GLY A 102 3.64 4.38 15.10
N ILE A 103 3.97 3.23 15.71
CA ILE A 103 5.31 2.95 16.23
C ILE A 103 6.34 3.00 15.09
N SER A 104 6.08 2.35 13.96
CA SER A 104 6.98 2.38 12.80
C SER A 104 7.16 3.78 12.24
N SER A 105 6.08 4.58 12.14
CA SER A 105 6.15 5.98 11.73
C SER A 105 7.01 6.81 12.67
N LEU A 106 6.83 6.66 13.99
CA LEU A 106 7.62 7.35 15.00
C LEU A 106 9.11 6.98 14.92
N ILE A 107 9.41 5.68 14.85
CA ILE A 107 10.80 5.20 14.72
C ILE A 107 11.45 5.81 13.48
N ILE A 108 10.78 5.76 12.33
CA ILE A 108 11.33 6.28 11.08
C ILE A 108 11.45 7.80 11.11
N PHE A 109 10.54 8.51 11.78
CA PHE A 109 10.63 9.97 11.92
C PHE A 109 11.85 10.40 12.73
N PHE A 110 12.08 9.76 13.88
CA PHE A 110 13.20 10.09 14.78
C PHE A 110 14.55 9.53 14.30
N PHE A 111 14.56 8.37 13.65
CA PHE A 111 15.78 7.76 13.09
C PHE A 111 16.01 8.11 11.62
N ALA A 112 15.25 9.04 11.04
CA ALA A 112 15.35 9.41 9.62
C ALA A 112 16.79 9.78 9.21
N ASP A 113 17.48 10.58 10.04
CA ASP A 113 18.85 11.03 9.75
C ASP A 113 19.85 9.86 9.78
N PHE A 114 19.66 8.92 10.72
CA PHE A 114 20.50 7.72 10.83
C PHE A 114 20.29 6.76 9.65
N ILE A 115 19.03 6.58 9.24
CA ILE A 115 18.67 5.73 8.09
C ILE A 115 19.19 6.35 6.79
N ALA A 116 18.99 7.65 6.58
CA ALA A 116 19.46 8.36 5.39
C ALA A 116 21.00 8.35 5.28
N GLY A 117 21.70 8.62 6.39
CA GLY A 117 23.17 8.64 6.40
C GLY A 117 23.80 7.25 6.31
N THR A 118 23.25 6.25 7.00
CA THR A 118 23.91 4.94 7.17
C THR A 118 23.42 3.89 6.19
N MET A 119 22.10 3.83 5.93
CA MET A 119 21.52 2.85 5.01
C MET A 119 21.44 3.35 3.57
N MET A 120 21.21 4.65 3.37
CA MET A 120 21.04 5.21 2.02
C MET A 120 22.30 5.88 1.48
N MET A 121 23.32 6.10 2.33
CA MET A 121 24.53 6.86 2.00
C MET A 121 24.24 8.24 1.39
N GLU A 122 23.05 8.80 1.65
CA GLU A 122 22.54 10.03 1.06
C GLU A 122 21.85 10.87 2.14
N PRO A 123 22.60 11.73 2.86
CA PRO A 123 22.08 12.47 4.02
C PRO A 123 20.96 13.45 3.66
N MET A 124 20.87 13.90 2.39
CA MET A 124 19.79 14.75 1.89
C MET A 124 18.43 14.01 1.83
N SER A 125 18.43 12.67 1.84
CA SER A 125 17.21 11.86 1.85
C SER A 125 16.47 11.89 3.19
N SER A 126 17.09 12.44 4.25
CA SER A 126 16.48 12.49 5.60
C SER A 126 15.18 13.29 5.62
N MET A 127 15.09 14.39 4.87
CA MET A 127 13.84 15.16 4.73
C MET A 127 12.74 14.33 4.05
N ALA A 128 13.08 13.59 3.00
CA ALA A 128 12.13 12.73 2.31
C ALA A 128 11.63 11.60 3.23
N LEU A 129 12.51 10.99 4.02
CA LEU A 129 12.17 9.99 5.04
C LEU A 129 11.23 10.53 6.12
N ARG A 130 11.46 11.75 6.62
CA ARG A 130 10.56 12.40 7.59
C ARG A 130 9.19 12.68 6.99
N VAL A 131 9.12 13.09 5.73
CA VAL A 131 7.85 13.31 5.01
C VAL A 131 7.12 12.00 4.74
N LEU A 132 7.86 10.92 4.47
CA LEU A 132 7.28 9.58 4.21
C LEU A 132 6.86 8.85 5.48
N SER A 133 7.46 9.14 6.64
CA SER A 133 7.10 8.55 7.93
C SER A 133 5.57 8.51 8.20
N PRO A 134 4.83 9.64 8.18
CA PRO A 134 3.40 9.63 8.45
C PRO A 134 2.61 8.89 7.36
N ALA A 135 3.14 8.78 6.14
CA ALA A 135 2.51 8.01 5.07
C ALA A 135 2.48 6.51 5.40
N ILE A 136 3.46 5.98 6.14
CA ILE A 136 3.51 4.57 6.55
C ILE A 136 2.33 4.22 7.45
N PHE A 137 1.96 5.12 8.37
CA PHE A 137 0.78 4.95 9.21
C PHE A 137 -0.51 4.89 8.38
N LEU A 138 -0.67 5.81 7.42
CA LEU A 138 -1.82 5.80 6.50
C LEU A 138 -1.86 4.53 5.66
N PHE A 139 -0.70 4.06 5.17
CA PHE A 139 -0.61 2.84 4.39
C PHE A 139 -0.91 1.58 5.19
N ALA A 140 -0.53 1.51 6.47
CA ALA A 140 -0.90 0.41 7.35
C ALA A 140 -2.43 0.30 7.49
N ILE A 141 -3.11 1.42 7.71
CA ILE A 141 -4.58 1.48 7.80
C ILE A 141 -5.22 1.11 6.46
N MET A 142 -4.77 1.72 5.36
CA MET A 142 -5.26 1.41 4.01
C MET A 142 -5.08 -0.07 3.68
N GLY A 143 -3.98 -0.69 4.10
CA GLY A 143 -3.68 -2.09 3.86
C GLY A 143 -4.69 -3.02 4.54
N VAL A 144 -5.04 -2.74 5.81
CA VAL A 144 -6.07 -3.51 6.53
C VAL A 144 -7.45 -3.35 5.89
N ILE A 145 -7.81 -2.13 5.50
CA ILE A 145 -9.09 -1.85 4.83
C ILE A 145 -9.17 -2.63 3.51
N ARG A 146 -8.17 -2.50 2.64
CA ARG A 146 -8.10 -3.23 1.37
C ARG A 146 -8.16 -4.73 1.60
N GLY A 147 -7.39 -5.27 2.55
CA GLY A 147 -7.39 -6.69 2.87
C GLY A 147 -8.74 -7.20 3.37
N TYR A 148 -9.47 -6.39 4.13
CA TYR A 148 -10.81 -6.73 4.59
C TYR A 148 -11.81 -6.84 3.43
N PHE A 149 -11.84 -5.84 2.53
CA PHE A 149 -12.71 -5.85 1.35
C PHE A 149 -12.32 -6.99 0.39
N GLN A 150 -11.03 -7.18 0.11
CA GLN A 150 -10.54 -8.32 -0.67
C GLN A 150 -10.96 -9.67 -0.05
N GLY A 151 -10.90 -9.78 1.28
CA GLY A 151 -11.28 -10.99 2.01
C GLY A 151 -12.78 -11.28 2.03
N LEU A 152 -13.62 -10.26 1.85
CA LEU A 152 -15.07 -10.39 1.72
C LEU A 152 -15.50 -10.87 0.32
N GLY A 153 -14.62 -10.79 -0.68
CA GLY A 153 -14.94 -11.16 -2.06
C GLY A 153 -15.83 -10.15 -2.78
N THR A 154 -15.83 -8.89 -2.33
CA THR A 154 -16.42 -7.71 -2.97
C THR A 154 -15.33 -6.82 -3.54
#